data_AF-A0A0D7QCI3-F1
#
_entry.id   AF-A0A0D7QCI3-F1
#
_cell.length_a   1.000
_cell.length_b   1.000
_cell.length_c   1.000
_cell.angle_alpha   90.00
_cell.angle_beta   90.00
_cell.angle_gamma   90.00
#
_symmetry.space_group_name_H-M   'P 1'
#
loop_
_entity.id
_entity.type
_entity.pdbx_description
1 polymer ?
#
loop_
_entity_poly.entity_id
_entity_poly.type
_entity_poly.pdbx_seq_one_letter_code
_entity_poly.pdbx_strand_id
1 'polypeptide(L)'
;MNMQPQSGTPREVIVIGKILVDLIRTLELIESDIAAEEKRAGISDRSVVKYPMLARTLIERRDNIKMTIAALEERERAKHEQAATAA
;
A
#
# COMPACT_ATOMS: atom_id res chain seq x y z
N MET A 1 -18.18 -32.65 9.05
CA MET A 1 -16.95 -31.85 9.20
C MET A 1 -17.37 -30.41 9.33
N ASN A 2 -17.31 -29.85 10.54
CA ASN A 2 -17.64 -28.44 10.78
C ASN A 2 -16.47 -27.58 10.30
N MET A 3 -16.69 -26.79 9.24
CA MET A 3 -15.82 -25.64 8.97
C MET A 3 -16.22 -24.54 9.96
N GLN A 4 -15.38 -24.30 10.97
CA GLN A 4 -15.48 -23.08 11.76
C GLN A 4 -15.18 -21.86 10.87
N PRO A 5 -15.92 -20.75 11.02
CA PRO A 5 -15.56 -19.49 10.39
C PRO A 5 -14.30 -18.99 11.08
N GLN A 6 -13.15 -19.17 10.42
CA GLN A 6 -11.89 -18.66 10.93
C GLN A 6 -11.87 -17.15 10.66
N SER A 7 -12.51 -16.38 11.54
CA SER A 7 -12.07 -15.01 11.80
C SER A 7 -10.55 -15.08 11.96
N GLY A 8 -9.79 -14.38 11.10
CA GLY A 8 -8.34 -14.55 10.98
C GLY A 8 -7.69 -14.62 12.36
N THR A 9 -6.81 -15.60 12.58
CA THR A 9 -6.21 -15.81 13.91
C THR A 9 -5.64 -14.48 14.43
N PRO A 10 -5.68 -14.18 15.75
CA PRO A 10 -5.22 -12.89 16.28
C PRO A 10 -3.80 -12.49 15.81
N ARG A 11 -2.96 -13.49 15.55
CA ARG A 11 -1.63 -13.32 14.96
C ARG A 11 -1.67 -12.73 13.55
N GLU A 12 -2.61 -13.14 12.71
CA GLU A 12 -2.73 -12.70 11.33
C GLU A 12 -3.14 -11.22 11.25
N VAL A 13 -4.10 -10.80 12.08
CA VAL A 13 -4.52 -9.38 12.19
C VAL A 13 -3.35 -8.49 12.60
N ILE A 14 -2.57 -8.92 13.60
CA ILE A 14 -1.36 -8.20 14.05
C ILE A 14 -0.33 -8.10 12.92
N VAL A 15 -0.14 -9.16 12.13
CA VAL A 15 0.81 -9.17 11.01
C VAL A 15 0.36 -8.23 9.90
N ILE A 16 -0.91 -8.27 9.51
CA ILE A 16 -1.45 -7.41 8.44
C ILE A 16 -1.39 -5.93 8.86
N GLY A 17 -1.74 -5.62 10.11
CA GLY A 17 -1.61 -4.27 10.66
C GLY A 17 -0.17 -3.73 10.59
N LYS A 18 0.82 -4.56 10.94
CA LYS A 18 2.25 -4.18 10.82
C LYS A 18 2.66 -3.94 9.37
N ILE A 19 2.26 -4.83 8.46
CA ILE A 19 2.56 -4.70 7.03
C ILE A 19 1.94 -3.40 6.47
N LEU A 20 0.71 -3.06 6.85
CA LEU A 20 0.07 -1.81 6.44
C LEU A 20 0.86 -0.58 6.90
N VAL A 21 1.27 -0.53 8.17
CA VAL A 21 2.09 0.56 8.71
C VAL A 21 3.41 0.70 7.95
N ASP A 22 4.10 -0.42 7.68
CA ASP A 22 5.37 -0.41 6.95
C ASP A 22 5.20 0.05 5.49
N LEU A 23 4.10 -0.36 4.83
CA LEU A 23 3.79 0.05 3.46
C LEU A 23 3.45 1.55 3.38
N ILE A 24 2.69 2.08 4.34
CA ILE A 24 2.38 3.52 4.42
C ILE A 24 3.67 4.32 4.61
N ARG A 25 4.55 3.91 5.53
CA ARG A 25 5.84 4.58 5.71
C ARG A 25 6.71 4.54 4.46
N THR A 26 6.70 3.41 3.75
CA THR A 26 7.41 3.26 2.47
C THR A 26 6.83 4.19 1.41
N LEU A 27 5.52 4.37 1.39
CA LEU A 27 4.82 5.27 0.48
C LEU A 27 5.25 6.73 0.71
N GLU A 28 5.29 7.18 1.96
CA GLU A 28 5.74 8.53 2.34
C GLU A 28 7.21 8.80 1.92
N LEU A 29 8.07 7.79 2.09
CA LEU A 29 9.47 7.87 1.63
C LEU A 29 9.56 8.00 0.11
N ILE A 30 8.81 7.19 -0.63
CA ILE A 30 8.78 7.25 -2.10
C ILE A 30 8.23 8.58 -2.59
N GLU A 31 7.19 9.13 -1.96
CA GLU A 31 6.66 10.45 -2.31
C GLU A 31 7.69 11.56 -2.06
N SER A 32 8.48 11.45 -0.98
CA SER A 32 9.59 12.35 -0.70
C SER A 32 10.72 12.22 -1.73
N ASP A 33 11.08 10.99 -2.14
CA ASP A 33 12.11 10.73 -3.13
C ASP A 33 11.71 11.21 -4.53
N ILE A 34 10.44 11.07 -4.91
CA ILE A 34 9.89 11.66 -6.15
C ILE A 34 10.08 13.18 -6.12
N ALA A 35 9.66 13.85 -5.04
CA ALA A 35 9.77 15.30 -4.93
C ALA A 35 11.24 15.77 -4.94
N ALA A 36 12.13 15.01 -4.29
CA ALA A 36 13.56 15.30 -4.29
C ALA A 36 14.16 15.17 -5.71
N GLU A 37 13.78 14.14 -6.45
CA GLU A 37 14.25 13.91 -7.82
C GLU A 37 13.71 14.97 -8.80
N GLU A 38 12.42 15.30 -8.72
CA GLU A 38 11.80 16.38 -9.51
C GLU A 38 12.48 17.73 -9.24
N LYS A 39 12.75 18.04 -7.96
CA LYS A 39 13.48 19.24 -7.56
C LYS A 39 14.92 19.24 -8.09
N ARG A 40 15.62 18.12 -8.00
CA ARG A 40 17.00 17.95 -8.50
C ARG A 40 17.08 18.17 -10.01
N ALA A 41 16.11 17.66 -10.75
CA ALA A 41 16.03 17.82 -12.20
C ALA A 41 15.45 19.17 -12.64
N GLY A 42 14.76 19.88 -11.74
CA GLY A 42 13.99 21.08 -12.08
C GLY A 42 12.78 20.80 -12.98
N ILE A 43 12.30 19.56 -13.03
CA ILE A 43 11.22 19.10 -13.91
C ILE A 43 10.23 18.29 -13.07
N SER A 44 9.03 18.85 -12.86
CA SER A 44 7.90 18.18 -12.19
C SER A 44 6.77 17.79 -13.14
N ASP A 45 6.73 18.37 -14.35
CA ASP A 45 5.75 17.99 -15.37
C ASP A 45 6.11 16.64 -16.00
N ARG A 46 5.30 15.63 -15.70
CA ARG A 46 5.47 14.24 -16.14
C ARG A 46 5.28 14.04 -17.65
N SER A 47 4.64 14.99 -18.33
CA SER A 47 4.42 14.95 -19.78
C SER A 47 5.68 15.32 -20.57
N VAL A 48 6.64 15.98 -19.91
CA VAL A 48 7.91 16.39 -20.53
C VAL A 48 8.75 15.16 -20.86
N VAL A 49 9.26 15.08 -22.08
CA VAL A 49 10.12 13.98 -22.55
C VAL A 49 11.37 13.79 -21.68
N LYS A 50 11.87 14.87 -21.09
CA LYS A 50 13.02 14.89 -20.17
C LYS A 50 12.65 14.63 -18.70
N TYR A 51 11.39 14.27 -18.41
CA TYR A 51 11.00 13.94 -17.04
C TYR A 51 11.90 12.81 -16.48
N PRO A 52 12.38 12.90 -15.23
CA PRO A 52 13.38 11.96 -14.73
C PRO A 52 12.87 10.52 -14.71
N MET A 53 13.65 9.62 -15.31
CA MET A 53 13.33 8.18 -15.31
C MET A 53 13.19 7.61 -13.91
N LEU A 54 14.02 8.07 -12.95
CA LEU A 54 13.93 7.64 -11.56
C LEU A 54 12.57 8.02 -10.94
N ALA A 55 12.12 9.27 -11.14
CA ALA A 55 10.82 9.70 -10.64
C ALA A 55 9.67 8.89 -11.28
N ARG A 56 9.77 8.55 -12.57
CA ARG A 56 8.80 7.69 -13.27
C ARG A 56 8.72 6.29 -12.66
N THR A 57 9.86 5.63 -12.43
CA THR A 57 9.92 4.32 -11.78
C THR A 57 9.37 4.36 -10.35
N LEU A 58 9.68 5.42 -9.59
CA LEU A 58 9.17 5.60 -8.23
C LEU A 58 7.65 5.80 -8.21
N ILE A 59 7.09 6.50 -9.20
CA ILE A 59 5.64 6.65 -9.38
C ILE A 59 4.97 5.30 -9.62
N GLU A 60 5.49 4.48 -10.52
CA GLU A 60 4.96 3.14 -10.77
C GLU A 60 5.00 2.29 -9.49
N ARG A 61 6.10 2.36 -8.74
CA ARG A 61 6.24 1.66 -7.45
C ARG A 61 5.24 2.17 -6.41
N ARG A 62 5.04 3.49 -6.31
CA ARG A 62 4.04 4.12 -5.44
C ARG A 62 2.66 3.57 -5.74
N ASP A 63 2.30 3.47 -7.01
CA ASP A 63 0.98 3.02 -7.43
C ASP A 63 0.77 1.53 -7.11
N ASN A 64 1.79 0.69 -7.29
CA ASN A 64 1.76 -0.72 -6.87
C ASN A 64 1.59 -0.88 -5.34
N ILE A 65 2.24 -0.02 -4.54
CA ILE A 65 2.08 -0.03 -3.08
C ILE A 65 0.65 0.39 -2.69
N LYS A 66 0.10 1.44 -3.31
CA LYS A 66 -1.29 1.86 -3.08
C LYS A 66 -2.29 0.74 -3.40
N MET A 67 -2.09 0.02 -4.50
CA MET A 67 -2.91 -1.17 -4.83
C MET A 67 -2.79 -2.27 -3.78
N THR A 68 -1.57 -2.53 -3.28
CA THR A 68 -1.34 -3.55 -2.24
C THR A 68 -2.00 -3.18 -0.92
N ILE A 69 -1.90 -1.92 -0.50
CA ILE A 69 -2.58 -1.38 0.69
C ILE A 69 -4.10 -1.59 0.55
N ALA A 70 -4.69 -1.15 -0.56
CA ALA A 70 -6.12 -1.29 -0.80
C ALA A 70 -6.60 -2.75 -0.73
N ALA A 71 -5.83 -3.69 -1.31
CA ALA A 71 -6.14 -5.11 -1.25
C ALA A 71 -6.05 -5.69 0.18
N LEU A 72 -5.08 -5.24 0.98
CA LEU A 72 -4.94 -5.67 2.37
C LEU A 72 -6.05 -5.10 3.26
N GLU A 73 -6.43 -3.84 3.07
CA GLU A 73 -7.55 -3.21 3.80
C GLU A 73 -8.88 -3.88 3.48
N GLU A 74 -9.13 -4.22 2.21
CA GLU A 74 -10.34 -4.94 1.81
C GLU A 74 -10.40 -6.33 2.46
N ARG A 75 -9.25 -7.02 2.53
CA ARG A 75 -9.15 -8.31 3.20
C ARG A 75 -9.47 -8.21 4.70
N GLU A 76 -9.02 -7.16 5.38
CA GLU A 76 -9.35 -6.95 6.79
C GLU A 76 -10.84 -6.62 6.98
N ARG A 77 -11.43 -5.77 6.13
CA ARG A 77 -12.88 -5.49 6.15
C ARG A 77 -13.72 -6.75 5.99
N ALA A 78 -13.41 -7.55 4.97
CA ALA A 78 -14.13 -8.79 4.70
C ALA A 78 -14.06 -9.79 5.87
N LYS A 79 -12.92 -9.86 6.58
CA LYS A 79 -12.77 -10.70 7.78
C LYS A 79 -13.59 -10.18 8.96
N HIS A 80 -13.63 -8.87 9.17
CA HIS A 80 -14.46 -8.27 10.23
C HIS A 80 -15.94 -8.52 9.99
N GLU A 81 -16.41 -8.44 8.75
CA GLU A 81 -17.81 -8.72 8.38
C GLU A 81 -18.19 -10.20 8.56
N GLN A 82 -17.28 -11.12 8.20
CA GLN A 82 -17.46 -12.56 8.46
C GLN A 82 -17.54 -12.88 9.96
N ALA A 83 -16.73 -12.21 10.79
CA ALA A 83 -16.78 -12.36 12.24
C ALA A 83 -18.09 -11.82 12.84
N ALA A 84 -18.60 -10.71 12.31
CA ALA A 84 -19.87 -10.11 12.76
C ALA A 84 -21.10 -10.93 12.35
N THR A 85 -21.07 -11.61 11.21
CA THR A 85 -22.18 -12.45 10.73
C THR A 85 -22.23 -13.83 11.42
N ALA A 86 -21.12 -14.26 12.01
CA ALA A 86 -21.00 -15.54 12.72
C ALA A 86 -21.29 -15.45 14.24
N ALA A 87 -21.52 -14.25 14.78
CA ALA A 87 -21.83 -13.98 16.18
C ALA A 87 -23.33 -13.79 16.41
#